data_AF-A0A0J8GT19-F1
#
_entry.id   AF-A0A0J8GT19-F1
#
_cell.length_a   1.000
_cell.length_b   1.000
_cell.length_c   1.000
_cell.angle_alpha   90.00
_cell.angle_beta   90.00
_cell.angle_gamma   90.00
#
_symmetry.space_group_name_H-M   'P 1'
#
loop_
_entity.id
_entity.type
_entity.pdbx_description
1 polymer ?
#
loop_
_entity_poly.entity_id
_entity_poly.type
_entity_poly.pdbx_seq_one_letter_code
_entity_poly.pdbx_strand_id
1 'polypeptide(L)'
;MSVHDPSVYQTSVNGQTTYYIFGSFLASAKSTDLMNWTSVSDGVNNNNPLFNYNVTNELAEGFAWTGEQSLWAADVVQLSNGQFAYYYNQSIMTAPRGYTGVATGNSIEGPFYNQGIQLKSGMWGEESENAGEIYDPTIHPNAVDPHTFYDKNGKLWMVYGSYSGGIFILEMDDTTGKPLAGQGYGKHLLGGDHSHIEGAFILHTPDSPYYYMFTSFGGLAADGGYNIRVSRATSPDGPYYDAQNYNMANVAGNRSSIAPYGVKLMGGFEFAGEYGYLSPGHNSAVHNAATGQNFLIFHTRFPNTGEYHSVRVHEMFINSEGWPVVAPQRYVALNGENKVDFNDLLGSYKFINHEKDINSTAKQSINIQLNSDNSISGDISGTWWLQSDNKIQLNINNLGSFNGVASWQWNSATNKLVPTFSALSAAGIAVWGSQN
;
A
#
# COMPACT_ATOMS: atom_id res chain seq x y z
N MET A 1 -4.03 7.45 15.61
CA MET A 1 -3.90 8.56 14.64
C MET A 1 -4.71 8.24 13.39
N SER A 2 -5.32 9.24 12.77
CA SER A 2 -6.12 9.10 11.56
C SER A 2 -5.48 9.91 10.44
N VAL A 3 -4.85 9.22 9.51
CA VAL A 3 -4.41 9.71 8.20
C VAL A 3 -4.97 8.67 7.22
N HIS A 4 -5.86 9.10 6.32
CA HIS A 4 -6.39 8.24 5.27
C HIS A 4 -5.39 8.26 4.12
N ASP A 5 -5.20 7.12 3.44
CA ASP A 5 -4.25 6.99 2.31
C ASP A 5 -2.81 7.43 2.64
N PRO A 6 -2.16 6.85 3.68
CA PRO A 6 -0.85 7.31 4.12
C PRO A 6 0.28 6.95 3.13
N SER A 7 0.86 7.95 2.46
CA SER A 7 2.12 7.83 1.73
C SER A 7 3.31 8.19 2.61
N VAL A 8 4.22 7.22 2.79
CA VAL A 8 5.39 7.35 3.67
C VAL A 8 6.58 7.98 2.94
N TYR A 9 7.24 8.94 3.60
CA TYR A 9 8.55 9.41 3.22
C TYR A 9 9.51 9.31 4.41
N GLN A 10 10.63 8.60 4.23
CA GLN A 10 11.68 8.48 5.24
C GLN A 10 12.79 9.51 4.97
N THR A 11 13.13 10.28 6.00
CA THR A 11 14.23 11.26 5.92
C THR A 11 15.01 11.34 7.23
N SER A 12 16.08 12.12 7.24
CA SER A 12 16.85 12.44 8.45
C SER A 12 16.50 13.85 8.93
N VAL A 13 15.95 13.96 10.13
CA VAL A 13 15.71 15.23 10.82
C VAL A 13 16.65 15.30 12.01
N ASN A 14 17.53 16.31 12.05
CA ASN A 14 18.54 16.47 13.11
C ASN A 14 19.41 15.22 13.35
N GLY A 15 19.71 14.45 12.29
CA GLY A 15 20.52 13.23 12.37
C GLY A 15 19.75 11.98 12.81
N GLN A 16 18.44 12.07 13.00
CA GLN A 16 17.57 10.95 13.37
C GLN A 16 16.65 10.57 12.21
N THR A 17 16.56 9.27 11.92
CA THR A 17 15.57 8.75 10.98
C THR A 17 14.18 9.10 11.46
N THR A 18 13.43 9.81 10.62
CA THR A 18 12.06 10.25 10.86
C THR A 18 11.22 9.86 9.65
N TYR A 19 10.09 9.23 9.93
CA TYR A 19 9.09 8.84 8.95
C TYR A 19 7.97 9.86 8.97
N TYR A 20 7.67 10.42 7.81
CA TYR A 20 6.46 11.21 7.59
C TYR A 20 5.46 10.37 6.85
N ILE A 21 4.18 10.57 7.13
CA ILE A 21 3.08 10.09 6.30
C ILE A 21 2.23 11.29 5.89
N PHE A 22 1.92 11.37 4.60
CA PHE A 22 1.01 12.35 4.02
C PHE A 22 -0.16 11.59 3.42
N GLY A 23 -1.37 12.09 3.59
CA GLY A 23 -2.54 11.42 3.06
C GLY A 23 -3.60 12.37 2.58
N SER A 24 -4.80 11.82 2.37
CA SER A 24 -5.98 12.57 1.99
C SER A 24 -6.29 13.69 3.00
N PHE A 25 -7.04 14.70 2.53
CA PHE A 25 -7.50 15.85 3.32
C PHE A 25 -6.38 16.73 3.89
N LEU A 26 -5.17 16.71 3.30
CA LEU A 26 -3.96 17.35 3.84
C LEU A 26 -3.62 16.89 5.27
N ALA A 27 -4.04 15.68 5.64
CA ALA A 27 -3.64 15.07 6.89
C ALA A 27 -2.19 14.57 6.77
N SER A 28 -1.37 14.86 7.78
CA SER A 28 -0.02 14.33 7.86
C SER A 28 0.42 14.06 9.30
N ALA A 29 1.32 13.12 9.47
CA ALA A 29 1.90 12.78 10.76
C ALA A 29 3.36 12.36 10.62
N LYS A 30 4.11 12.41 11.73
CA LYS A 30 5.49 11.92 11.79
C LYS A 30 5.74 10.99 12.95
N SER A 31 6.73 10.12 12.80
CA SER A 31 7.19 9.17 13.80
C SER A 31 8.68 8.91 13.65
N THR A 32 9.36 8.58 14.74
CA THR A 32 10.76 8.13 14.72
C THR A 32 10.90 6.63 14.98
N ASP A 33 9.79 5.94 15.27
CA ASP A 33 9.77 4.53 15.66
C ASP A 33 8.68 3.71 14.93
N LEU A 34 7.92 4.34 14.02
CA LEU A 34 6.76 3.77 13.30
C LEU A 34 5.59 3.31 14.18
N MET A 35 5.67 3.54 15.50
CA MET A 35 4.68 3.12 16.49
C MET A 35 3.90 4.32 17.02
N ASN A 36 4.63 5.36 17.42
CA ASN A 36 4.13 6.57 18.03
C ASN A 36 4.12 7.70 16.99
N TRP A 37 2.92 8.11 16.60
CA TRP A 37 2.69 9.09 15.54
C TRP A 37 2.20 10.41 16.14
N THR A 38 2.83 11.51 15.72
CA THR A 38 2.46 12.89 16.07
C THR A 38 1.88 13.58 14.85
N SER A 39 0.70 14.21 14.98
CA SER A 39 0.09 14.96 13.87
C SER A 39 0.94 16.16 13.50
N VAL A 40 1.06 16.42 12.19
CA VAL A 40 1.77 17.57 11.63
C VAL A 40 0.78 18.55 11.01
N SER A 41 -0.20 18.05 10.26
CA SER A 41 -1.25 18.85 9.63
C SER A 41 -2.56 18.08 9.54
N ASP A 42 -3.66 18.82 9.42
CA ASP A 42 -4.99 18.24 9.15
C ASP A 42 -5.91 19.29 8.51
N GLY A 43 -6.75 18.83 7.57
CA GLY A 43 -7.80 19.61 6.93
C GLY A 43 -7.38 20.46 5.75
N VAL A 44 -8.27 20.53 4.75
CA VAL A 44 -8.12 21.35 3.52
C VAL A 44 -8.66 22.76 3.77
N ASN A 45 -7.90 23.56 4.52
CA ASN A 45 -8.29 24.92 4.91
C ASN A 45 -7.09 25.82 5.17
N ASN A 46 -7.34 27.12 5.32
CA ASN A 46 -6.30 28.14 5.53
C ASN A 46 -5.67 28.13 6.94
N ASN A 47 -6.01 27.19 7.82
CA ASN A 47 -5.25 26.95 9.05
C ASN A 47 -4.17 25.88 8.86
N ASN A 48 -4.12 25.20 7.71
CA ASN A 48 -3.14 24.17 7.43
C ASN A 48 -1.77 24.80 7.07
N PRO A 49 -0.67 24.41 7.75
CA PRO A 49 0.64 25.02 7.56
C PRO A 49 1.32 24.62 6.24
N LEU A 50 0.92 23.51 5.62
CA LEU A 50 1.63 22.95 4.47
C LEU A 50 1.66 23.89 3.26
N PHE A 51 0.68 24.78 3.12
CA PHE A 51 0.60 25.76 2.02
C PHE A 51 0.55 27.20 2.56
N ASN A 52 1.42 27.50 3.54
CA ASN A 52 1.56 28.84 4.13
C ASN A 52 0.22 29.45 4.58
N TYR A 53 -0.65 28.63 5.18
CA TYR A 53 -1.97 29.07 5.66
C TYR A 53 -2.86 29.68 4.56
N ASN A 54 -2.70 29.22 3.31
CA ASN A 54 -3.34 29.80 2.12
C ASN A 54 -3.84 28.74 1.11
N VAL A 55 -4.16 27.53 1.59
CA VAL A 55 -4.59 26.38 0.76
C VAL A 55 -5.63 26.78 -0.31
N THR A 56 -6.68 27.52 0.07
CA THR A 56 -7.77 27.87 -0.85
C THR A 56 -7.30 28.65 -2.08
N ASN A 57 -6.40 29.61 -1.90
CA ASN A 57 -5.91 30.42 -3.01
C ASN A 57 -4.75 29.73 -3.74
N GLU A 58 -3.84 29.10 -2.98
CA GLU A 58 -2.65 28.44 -3.53
C GLU A 58 -3.03 27.33 -4.52
N LEU A 59 -4.12 26.61 -4.25
CA LEU A 59 -4.59 25.47 -5.05
C LEU A 59 -5.89 25.75 -5.82
N ALA A 60 -6.24 27.03 -6.01
CA ALA A 60 -7.52 27.46 -6.58
C ALA A 60 -7.82 26.87 -7.97
N GLU A 61 -6.81 26.67 -8.82
CA GLU A 61 -6.98 26.06 -10.14
C GLU A 61 -7.58 24.65 -10.05
N GLY A 62 -7.08 23.84 -9.11
CA GLY A 62 -7.55 22.48 -8.88
C GLY A 62 -8.99 22.45 -8.37
N PHE A 63 -9.28 23.28 -7.36
CA PHE A 63 -10.63 23.39 -6.83
C PHE A 63 -11.63 23.89 -7.88
N ALA A 64 -11.21 24.75 -8.80
CA ALA A 64 -12.06 25.18 -9.91
C ALA A 64 -12.34 24.04 -10.92
N TRP A 65 -11.41 23.10 -11.10
CA TRP A 65 -11.59 21.95 -11.99
C TRP A 65 -12.67 20.98 -11.52
N THR A 66 -12.67 20.69 -10.21
CA THR A 66 -13.56 19.71 -9.57
C THR A 66 -14.82 20.34 -9.01
N GLY A 67 -14.78 21.63 -8.67
CA GLY A 67 -15.83 22.31 -7.92
C GLY A 67 -15.82 22.00 -6.42
N GLU A 68 -14.80 21.29 -5.92
CA GLU A 68 -14.71 20.85 -4.52
C GLU A 68 -13.41 21.32 -3.87
N GLN A 69 -13.51 21.95 -2.70
CA GLN A 69 -12.36 22.31 -1.87
C GLN A 69 -11.97 21.15 -0.95
N SER A 70 -11.52 20.05 -1.55
CA SER A 70 -10.99 18.87 -0.87
C SER A 70 -9.76 18.37 -1.64
N LEU A 71 -8.97 17.53 -1.00
CA LEU A 71 -7.82 16.84 -1.59
C LEU A 71 -7.83 15.37 -1.18
N TRP A 72 -7.42 14.52 -2.10
CA TRP A 72 -7.24 13.08 -1.93
C TRP A 72 -5.75 12.74 -1.68
N ALA A 73 -5.37 11.48 -1.88
CA ALA A 73 -4.13 10.88 -1.40
C ALA A 73 -2.88 11.59 -1.91
N ALA A 74 -2.12 12.19 -1.01
CA ALA A 74 -0.90 12.91 -1.39
C ALA A 74 0.33 12.00 -1.41
N ASP A 75 1.35 12.44 -2.13
CA ASP A 75 2.68 11.85 -2.05
C ASP A 75 3.77 12.92 -2.01
N VAL A 76 4.91 12.59 -1.38
CA VAL A 76 6.04 13.52 -1.21
C VAL A 76 7.34 12.81 -1.54
N VAL A 77 8.17 13.45 -2.36
CA VAL A 77 9.53 13.00 -2.68
C VAL A 77 10.51 14.17 -2.63
N GLN A 78 11.76 13.93 -2.23
CA GLN A 78 12.81 14.93 -2.38
C GLN A 78 13.44 14.82 -3.78
N LEU A 79 13.41 15.92 -4.51
CA LEU A 79 14.02 16.08 -5.83
C LEU A 79 15.55 16.18 -5.75
N SER A 80 16.23 16.03 -6.89
CA SER A 80 17.71 16.05 -6.94
C SER A 80 18.31 17.43 -6.60
N ASN A 81 17.51 18.49 -6.73
CA ASN A 81 17.85 19.85 -6.31
C ASN A 81 17.68 20.10 -4.80
N GLY A 82 17.25 19.10 -4.03
CA GLY A 82 17.06 19.15 -2.58
C GLY A 82 15.69 19.66 -2.12
N GLN A 83 14.84 20.14 -3.03
CA GLN A 83 13.46 20.53 -2.70
C GLN A 83 12.58 19.29 -2.52
N PHE A 84 11.55 19.42 -1.68
CA PHE A 84 10.47 18.45 -1.58
C PHE A 84 9.39 18.79 -2.58
N ALA A 85 9.00 17.84 -3.43
CA ALA A 85 7.82 17.90 -4.28
C ALA A 85 6.66 17.20 -3.56
N TYR A 86 5.56 17.93 -3.37
CA TYR A 86 4.28 17.48 -2.83
C TYR A 86 3.29 17.33 -3.99
N TYR A 87 2.94 16.09 -4.31
CA TYR A 87 1.94 15.78 -5.32
C TYR A 87 0.57 15.77 -4.67
N TYR A 88 -0.28 16.71 -5.08
CA TYR A 88 -1.63 16.88 -4.57
C TYR A 88 -2.63 16.60 -5.68
N ASN A 89 -3.79 16.05 -5.32
CA ASN A 89 -4.82 15.68 -6.28
C ASN A 89 -6.21 15.71 -5.63
N GLN A 90 -7.23 15.66 -6.46
CA GLN A 90 -8.63 15.52 -6.08
C GLN A 90 -9.39 14.94 -7.26
N SER A 91 -10.45 14.19 -6.98
CA SER A 91 -11.51 13.89 -7.94
C SER A 91 -12.87 14.03 -7.25
N ILE A 92 -13.94 14.15 -8.04
CA ILE A 92 -15.29 14.04 -7.51
C ILE A 92 -15.67 12.57 -7.32
N MET A 93 -16.48 12.27 -6.31
CA MET A 93 -16.84 10.88 -5.96
C MET A 93 -17.68 10.16 -7.02
N THR A 94 -18.41 10.91 -7.85
CA THR A 94 -19.40 10.35 -8.79
C THR A 94 -18.92 10.24 -10.23
N ALA A 95 -17.74 10.78 -10.55
CA ALA A 95 -17.15 10.71 -11.87
C ALA A 95 -15.63 10.98 -11.80
N PRO A 96 -14.83 10.48 -12.74
CA PRO A 96 -13.38 10.69 -12.74
C PRO A 96 -13.01 12.09 -13.27
N ARG A 97 -13.63 13.13 -12.72
CA ARG A 97 -13.24 14.53 -12.93
C ARG A 97 -12.14 14.85 -11.93
N GLY A 98 -10.94 14.33 -12.21
CA GLY A 98 -9.79 14.46 -11.32
C GLY A 98 -8.66 15.30 -11.90
N TYR A 99 -7.75 15.73 -11.03
CA TYR A 99 -6.47 16.35 -11.41
C TYR A 99 -5.35 15.92 -10.47
N THR A 100 -4.12 15.93 -10.97
CA THR A 100 -2.89 15.87 -10.15
C THR A 100 -2.02 17.08 -10.45
N GLY A 101 -1.60 17.80 -9.41
CA GLY A 101 -0.64 18.90 -9.47
C GLY A 101 0.56 18.64 -8.56
N VAL A 102 1.57 19.50 -8.69
CA VAL A 102 2.79 19.43 -7.87
C VAL A 102 3.07 20.79 -7.25
N ALA A 103 3.46 20.77 -5.98
CA ALA A 103 3.94 21.94 -5.26
C ALA A 103 5.33 21.64 -4.70
N THR A 104 6.20 22.64 -4.59
CA THR A 104 7.59 22.45 -4.13
C THR A 104 7.91 23.30 -2.92
N GLY A 105 8.72 22.78 -2.00
CA GLY A 105 9.17 23.49 -0.79
C GLY A 105 10.56 23.04 -0.34
N ASN A 106 11.20 23.83 0.52
CA ASN A 106 12.55 23.50 1.03
C ASN A 106 12.52 22.66 2.32
N SER A 107 11.33 22.41 2.87
CA SER A 107 11.10 21.66 4.10
C SER A 107 9.98 20.66 3.88
N ILE A 108 10.13 19.45 4.41
CA ILE A 108 9.12 18.39 4.34
C ILE A 108 7.83 18.77 5.08
N GLU A 109 7.90 19.67 6.05
CA GLU A 109 6.72 20.21 6.78
C GLU A 109 6.18 21.51 6.14
N GLY A 110 6.64 21.85 4.94
CA GLY A 110 6.23 23.05 4.21
C GLY A 110 6.88 24.35 4.70
N PRO A 111 6.43 25.51 4.17
CA PRO A 111 5.37 25.62 3.18
C PRO A 111 5.80 25.13 1.78
N PHE A 112 4.86 24.52 1.07
CA PHE A 112 4.93 24.16 -0.34
C PHE A 112 4.26 25.25 -1.20
N TYR A 113 4.83 25.51 -2.37
CA TYR A 113 4.35 26.50 -3.32
C TYR A 113 3.95 25.82 -4.63
N ASN A 114 2.74 26.09 -5.08
CA ASN A 114 2.14 25.43 -6.23
C ASN A 114 2.92 25.69 -7.52
N GLN A 115 3.20 24.62 -8.27
CA GLN A 115 3.87 24.66 -9.59
C GLN A 115 2.91 24.36 -10.76
N GLY A 116 1.62 24.18 -10.47
CA GLY A 116 0.54 23.99 -11.42
C GLY A 116 0.06 22.53 -11.53
N ILE A 117 -1.12 22.37 -12.13
CA ILE A 117 -1.68 21.06 -12.49
C ILE A 117 -0.85 20.44 -13.63
N GLN A 118 -0.57 19.14 -13.52
CA GLN A 118 0.20 18.36 -14.51
C GLN A 118 -0.65 17.35 -15.27
N LEU A 119 -1.76 16.89 -14.68
CA LEU A 119 -2.66 15.90 -15.29
C LEU A 119 -4.12 16.26 -14.96
N LYS A 120 -5.01 16.12 -15.95
CA LYS A 120 -6.47 16.19 -15.78
C LYS A 120 -7.16 14.95 -16.34
N SER A 121 -8.34 14.67 -15.83
CA SER A 121 -9.23 13.58 -16.25
C SER A 121 -10.69 14.05 -16.17
N GLY A 122 -11.58 13.40 -16.91
CA GLY A 122 -13.01 13.72 -16.89
C GLY A 122 -13.37 14.96 -17.71
N MET A 123 -12.57 15.30 -18.71
CA MET A 123 -12.90 16.29 -19.75
C MET A 123 -13.85 15.66 -20.78
N TRP A 124 -15.12 15.49 -20.39
CA TRP A 124 -16.12 14.79 -21.20
C TRP A 124 -16.34 15.43 -22.56
N GLY A 125 -16.19 14.64 -23.63
CA GLY A 125 -16.37 15.11 -25.01
C GLY A 125 -15.26 16.04 -25.50
N GLU A 126 -14.20 16.21 -24.71
CA GLU A 126 -13.02 17.01 -25.03
C GLU A 126 -11.79 16.09 -25.14
N GLU A 127 -10.75 16.62 -25.77
CA GLU A 127 -9.46 15.96 -25.91
C GLU A 127 -8.83 15.72 -24.53
N SER A 128 -8.33 14.50 -24.33
CA SER A 128 -7.65 14.07 -23.11
C SER A 128 -6.19 14.50 -23.09
N GLU A 129 -5.44 14.09 -22.08
CA GLU A 129 -3.97 14.32 -22.07
C GLU A 129 -3.26 13.54 -23.20
N ASN A 130 -3.89 12.50 -23.75
CA ASN A 130 -3.43 11.86 -24.97
C ASN A 130 -3.90 12.67 -26.19
N ALA A 131 -2.95 13.26 -26.91
CA ALA A 131 -3.23 14.08 -28.09
C ALA A 131 -4.01 13.30 -29.16
N GLY A 132 -5.12 13.87 -29.61
CA GLY A 132 -6.04 13.30 -30.58
C GLY A 132 -7.08 12.33 -30.02
N GLU A 133 -7.07 12.06 -28.71
CA GLU A 133 -7.99 11.11 -28.07
C GLU A 133 -9.00 11.84 -27.19
N ILE A 134 -10.29 11.57 -27.37
CA ILE A 134 -11.34 12.06 -26.46
C ILE A 134 -11.27 11.28 -25.15
N TYR A 135 -11.46 11.96 -24.02
CA TYR A 135 -11.41 11.29 -22.71
C TYR A 135 -12.48 10.18 -22.59
N ASP A 136 -12.02 8.94 -22.37
CA ASP A 136 -12.85 7.77 -22.10
C ASP A 136 -12.37 7.09 -20.80
N PRO A 137 -13.17 7.10 -19.72
CA PRO A 137 -12.78 6.54 -18.43
C PRO A 137 -12.70 5.02 -18.41
N THR A 138 -13.03 4.31 -19.49
CA THR A 138 -12.83 2.85 -19.59
C THR A 138 -11.37 2.51 -19.89
N ILE A 139 -10.64 3.42 -20.52
CA ILE A 139 -9.24 3.24 -20.95
C ILE A 139 -8.29 4.33 -20.45
N HIS A 140 -8.78 5.52 -20.10
CA HIS A 140 -7.99 6.61 -19.52
C HIS A 140 -8.12 6.65 -17.99
N PRO A 141 -7.04 7.01 -17.27
CA PRO A 141 -7.05 7.00 -15.83
C PRO A 141 -7.87 8.16 -15.24
N ASN A 142 -8.36 7.96 -14.01
CA ASN A 142 -8.63 9.08 -13.13
C ASN A 142 -7.29 9.64 -12.63
N ALA A 143 -7.07 10.95 -12.77
CA ALA A 143 -5.80 11.60 -12.47
C ALA A 143 -5.60 11.86 -10.97
N VAL A 144 -5.54 10.79 -10.17
CA VAL A 144 -5.40 10.82 -8.70
C VAL A 144 -4.44 9.72 -8.22
N ASP A 145 -4.20 9.65 -6.91
CA ASP A 145 -3.37 8.64 -6.23
C ASP A 145 -1.92 8.53 -6.76
N PRO A 146 -1.17 9.64 -6.86
CA PRO A 146 0.21 9.61 -7.30
C PRO A 146 1.12 8.96 -6.26
N HIS A 147 2.13 8.24 -6.73
CA HIS A 147 3.31 7.87 -5.97
C HIS A 147 4.56 8.07 -6.85
N THR A 148 5.47 8.91 -6.39
CA THR A 148 6.65 9.35 -7.11
C THR A 148 7.92 8.82 -6.44
N PHE A 149 8.73 8.09 -7.20
CA PHE A 149 9.89 7.38 -6.69
C PHE A 149 11.06 7.38 -7.66
N TYR A 150 12.28 7.29 -7.11
CA TYR A 150 13.46 7.04 -7.90
C TYR A 150 13.64 5.54 -8.15
N ASP A 151 13.97 5.19 -9.39
CA ASP A 151 14.42 3.85 -9.72
C ASP A 151 15.90 3.63 -9.32
N LYS A 152 16.39 2.39 -9.41
CA LYS A 152 17.78 2.05 -9.06
C LYS A 152 18.85 2.75 -9.91
N ASN A 153 18.47 3.35 -11.04
CA ASN A 153 19.35 4.09 -11.95
C ASN A 153 19.24 5.62 -11.74
N GLY A 154 18.43 6.08 -10.79
CA GLY A 154 18.23 7.49 -10.49
C GLY A 154 17.23 8.21 -11.40
N LYS A 155 16.42 7.49 -12.19
CA LYS A 155 15.30 8.12 -12.91
C LYS A 155 14.11 8.29 -11.97
N LEU A 156 13.45 9.43 -12.06
CA LEU A 156 12.22 9.71 -11.32
C LEU A 156 11.02 9.20 -12.11
N TRP A 157 10.13 8.49 -11.44
CA TRP A 157 8.88 7.95 -12.00
C TRP A 157 7.69 8.33 -11.13
N MET A 158 6.52 8.51 -11.72
CA MET A 158 5.26 8.65 -11.00
C MET A 158 4.27 7.58 -11.48
N VAL A 159 3.86 6.69 -10.57
CA VAL A 159 2.74 5.77 -10.80
C VAL A 159 1.48 6.38 -10.21
N TYR A 160 0.33 6.25 -10.87
CA TYR A 160 -0.92 6.87 -10.42
C TYR A 160 -2.15 6.18 -11.03
N GLY A 161 -3.34 6.53 -10.53
CA GLY A 161 -4.61 6.08 -11.06
C GLY A 161 -5.54 5.47 -10.01
N SER A 162 -6.84 5.72 -10.16
CA SER A 162 -7.90 5.09 -9.37
C SER A 162 -9.07 4.73 -10.27
N TYR A 163 -9.46 3.46 -10.23
CA TYR A 163 -10.56 2.90 -10.99
C TYR A 163 -10.38 3.18 -12.50
N SER A 164 -11.44 3.61 -13.19
CA SER A 164 -11.42 4.08 -14.58
C SER A 164 -10.58 3.18 -15.51
N GLY A 165 -9.70 3.78 -16.32
CA GLY A 165 -8.79 3.07 -17.22
C GLY A 165 -7.65 2.33 -16.53
N GLY A 166 -7.51 2.45 -15.21
CA GLY A 166 -6.52 1.75 -14.41
C GLY A 166 -5.34 2.61 -13.97
N ILE A 167 -4.23 1.93 -13.71
CA ILE A 167 -2.97 2.41 -13.16
C ILE A 167 -1.99 2.67 -14.29
N PHE A 168 -1.37 3.85 -14.28
CA PHE A 168 -0.43 4.32 -15.29
C PHE A 168 0.88 4.78 -14.64
N ILE A 169 1.94 4.85 -15.45
CA ILE A 169 3.24 5.36 -15.01
C ILE A 169 3.84 6.34 -16.02
N LEU A 170 4.46 7.40 -15.49
CA LEU A 170 5.13 8.47 -16.22
C LEU A 170 6.60 8.57 -15.79
N GLU A 171 7.50 8.83 -16.74
CA GLU A 171 8.84 9.31 -16.42
C GLU A 171 8.77 10.81 -16.09
N MET A 172 9.49 11.22 -15.03
CA MET A 172 9.40 12.55 -14.46
C MET A 172 10.75 13.28 -14.56
N ASP A 173 10.69 14.59 -14.70
CA ASP A 173 11.86 15.46 -14.57
C ASP A 173 12.22 15.59 -13.08
N ASP A 174 13.45 15.19 -12.74
CA ASP A 174 13.93 15.07 -11.36
C ASP A 174 14.25 16.42 -10.68
N THR A 175 14.21 17.51 -11.44
CA THR A 175 14.52 18.86 -10.98
C THR A 175 13.25 19.68 -10.78
N THR A 176 12.24 19.46 -11.61
CA THR A 176 10.96 20.19 -11.59
C THR A 176 9.83 19.39 -10.93
N GLY A 177 9.94 18.06 -10.86
CA GLY A 177 8.86 17.18 -10.40
C GLY A 177 7.69 17.09 -11.37
N LYS A 178 7.88 17.46 -12.64
CA LYS A 178 6.82 17.42 -13.67
C LYS A 178 7.02 16.23 -14.61
N PRO A 179 5.97 15.68 -15.23
CA PRO A 179 6.13 14.66 -16.27
C PRO A 179 7.00 15.16 -17.42
N LEU A 180 7.82 14.30 -18.00
CA LEU A 180 8.49 14.61 -19.27
C LEU A 180 7.45 14.79 -20.38
N ALA A 181 7.73 15.69 -21.32
CA ALA A 181 6.79 16.06 -22.38
C ALA A 181 6.48 14.91 -23.34
N GLY A 182 5.26 14.89 -23.90
CA GLY A 182 4.86 13.98 -24.97
C GLY A 182 4.46 12.56 -24.54
N GLN A 183 4.23 12.33 -23.25
CA GLN A 183 3.82 11.02 -22.71
C GLN A 183 2.30 10.82 -22.63
N GLY A 184 1.50 11.89 -22.69
CA GLY A 184 0.07 11.85 -22.37
C GLY A 184 -0.16 11.31 -20.96
N TYR A 185 -1.03 10.32 -20.81
CA TYR A 185 -1.22 9.60 -19.53
C TYR A 185 -0.10 8.61 -19.20
N GLY A 186 0.87 8.41 -20.08
CA GLY A 186 1.98 7.48 -19.86
C GLY A 186 1.62 6.03 -20.19
N LYS A 187 2.34 5.09 -19.57
CA LYS A 187 2.21 3.67 -19.84
C LYS A 187 1.20 3.01 -18.89
N HIS A 188 0.21 2.32 -19.43
CA HIS A 188 -0.73 1.49 -18.66
C HIS A 188 -0.02 0.27 -18.03
N LEU A 189 -0.32 0.00 -16.76
CA LEU A 189 0.29 -1.09 -15.98
C LEU A 189 -0.72 -2.14 -15.50
N LEU A 190 -1.97 -1.76 -15.21
CA LEU A 190 -2.96 -2.59 -14.53
C LEU A 190 -4.33 -1.91 -14.57
N GLY A 191 -5.44 -2.66 -14.69
CA GLY A 191 -6.80 -2.12 -14.60
C GLY A 191 -7.40 -1.77 -15.97
N GLY A 192 -8.54 -1.10 -15.95
CA GLY A 192 -9.37 -0.83 -17.12
C GLY A 192 -10.84 -1.19 -16.88
N ASP A 193 -11.74 -0.65 -17.69
CA ASP A 193 -13.18 -0.90 -17.59
C ASP A 193 -13.75 -0.66 -16.17
N HIS A 194 -13.29 0.41 -15.51
CA HIS A 194 -13.70 0.78 -14.16
C HIS A 194 -13.38 -0.28 -13.08
N SER A 195 -12.35 -1.10 -13.27
CA SER A 195 -11.87 -2.01 -12.24
C SER A 195 -11.65 -1.31 -10.90
N HIS A 196 -12.13 -1.89 -9.80
CA HIS A 196 -11.94 -1.32 -8.46
C HIS A 196 -10.50 -1.57 -7.98
N ILE A 197 -9.56 -0.83 -8.55
CA ILE A 197 -8.11 -0.91 -8.31
C ILE A 197 -7.59 0.53 -8.20
N GLU A 198 -6.86 0.84 -7.14
CA GLU A 198 -6.33 2.19 -6.87
C GLU A 198 -5.12 2.15 -5.92
N GLY A 199 -4.61 3.33 -5.54
CA GLY A 199 -3.56 3.48 -4.53
C GLY A 199 -2.28 2.70 -4.86
N ALA A 200 -1.75 2.90 -6.06
CA ALA A 200 -0.56 2.21 -6.52
C ALA A 200 0.70 2.77 -5.82
N PHE A 201 1.55 1.87 -5.29
CA PHE A 201 2.81 2.23 -4.65
C PHE A 201 3.92 1.26 -5.09
N ILE A 202 5.07 1.76 -5.50
CA ILE A 202 6.18 0.93 -6.00
C ILE A 202 7.37 1.00 -5.06
N LEU A 203 7.76 -0.14 -4.49
CA LEU A 203 8.97 -0.27 -3.69
C LEU A 203 10.03 -1.08 -4.42
N HIS A 204 11.26 -0.58 -4.44
CA HIS A 204 12.45 -1.35 -4.81
C HIS A 204 13.44 -1.32 -3.65
N THR A 205 13.96 -2.49 -3.28
CA THR A 205 15.02 -2.62 -2.28
C THR A 205 16.35 -2.95 -2.96
N PRO A 206 17.50 -2.45 -2.47
CA PRO A 206 18.80 -2.64 -3.13
C PRO A 206 19.16 -4.12 -3.42
N ASP A 207 18.75 -5.03 -2.53
CA ASP A 207 19.08 -6.46 -2.62
C ASP A 207 18.08 -7.26 -3.47
N SER A 208 17.02 -6.61 -3.97
CA SER A 208 15.97 -7.25 -4.77
C SER A 208 16.18 -6.95 -6.26
N PRO A 209 16.06 -7.95 -7.16
CA PRO A 209 15.99 -7.68 -8.60
C PRO A 209 14.64 -7.10 -9.02
N TYR A 210 13.67 -7.05 -8.09
CA TYR A 210 12.29 -6.69 -8.34
C TYR A 210 11.91 -5.32 -7.78
N TYR A 211 11.09 -4.62 -8.55
CA TYR A 211 10.16 -3.59 -8.11
C TYR A 211 8.85 -4.28 -7.73
N TYR A 212 8.32 -3.98 -6.55
CA TYR A 212 7.03 -4.48 -6.08
C TYR A 212 5.99 -3.38 -6.21
N MET A 213 4.99 -3.57 -7.07
CA MET A 213 3.85 -2.67 -7.19
C MET A 213 2.72 -3.17 -6.29
N PHE A 214 2.50 -2.45 -5.20
CA PHE A 214 1.35 -2.59 -4.33
C PHE A 214 0.15 -1.85 -4.92
N THR A 215 -1.04 -2.39 -4.74
CA THR A 215 -2.31 -1.78 -5.13
C THR A 215 -3.40 -2.21 -4.17
N SER A 216 -4.49 -1.46 -4.09
CA SER A 216 -5.67 -1.82 -3.31
C SER A 216 -6.82 -2.22 -4.23
N PHE A 217 -7.38 -3.40 -3.98
CA PHE A 217 -8.53 -3.93 -4.72
C PHE A 217 -9.80 -3.76 -3.89
N GLY A 218 -10.92 -3.48 -4.54
CA GLY A 218 -12.21 -3.26 -3.87
C GLY A 218 -12.44 -1.79 -3.50
N GLY A 219 -13.38 -1.54 -2.59
CA GLY A 219 -13.72 -0.19 -2.12
C GLY A 219 -13.30 0.04 -0.68
N LEU A 220 -12.92 1.27 -0.36
CA LEU A 220 -12.36 1.68 0.94
C LEU A 220 -13.32 1.60 2.13
N ALA A 221 -14.64 1.66 1.90
CA ALA A 221 -15.66 1.63 2.96
C ALA A 221 -15.59 0.32 3.78
N ALA A 222 -16.16 0.28 4.98
CA ALA A 222 -16.04 -0.88 5.88
C ALA A 222 -16.56 -2.19 5.25
N ASP A 223 -17.56 -2.11 4.38
CA ASP A 223 -18.14 -3.21 3.61
C ASP A 223 -17.65 -3.25 2.15
N GLY A 224 -16.74 -2.36 1.77
CA GLY A 224 -16.23 -2.23 0.40
C GLY A 224 -15.22 -3.30 0.02
N GLY A 225 -14.73 -4.10 0.97
CA GLY A 225 -13.82 -5.22 0.76
C GLY A 225 -12.42 -4.85 0.27
N TYR A 226 -11.93 -3.68 0.71
CA TYR A 226 -10.59 -3.23 0.41
C TYR A 226 -9.55 -4.27 0.85
N ASN A 227 -8.59 -4.56 -0.01
CA ASN A 227 -7.52 -5.50 0.27
C ASN A 227 -6.25 -5.13 -0.49
N ILE A 228 -5.11 -5.31 0.17
CA ILE A 228 -3.78 -5.00 -0.38
C ILE A 228 -3.32 -6.16 -1.26
N ARG A 229 -2.90 -5.83 -2.48
CA ARG A 229 -2.30 -6.77 -3.42
C ARG A 229 -0.93 -6.31 -3.87
N VAL A 230 -0.09 -7.25 -4.28
CA VAL A 230 1.23 -6.98 -4.84
C VAL A 230 1.48 -7.76 -6.13
N SER A 231 2.21 -7.14 -7.03
CA SER A 231 2.81 -7.73 -8.23
C SER A 231 4.26 -7.29 -8.32
N ARG A 232 5.07 -7.91 -9.18
CA ARG A 232 6.50 -7.55 -9.32
C ARG A 232 6.99 -7.50 -10.76
N ALA A 233 8.00 -6.67 -11.01
CA ALA A 233 8.68 -6.52 -12.28
C ALA A 233 10.18 -6.29 -12.07
N THR A 234 11.01 -6.54 -13.08
CA THR A 234 12.45 -6.20 -13.04
C THR A 234 12.77 -4.80 -13.58
N SER A 235 11.75 -4.07 -14.03
CA SER A 235 11.79 -2.69 -14.51
C SER A 235 10.75 -1.86 -13.74
N PRO A 236 11.00 -0.57 -13.43
CA PRO A 236 10.03 0.28 -12.74
C PRO A 236 8.71 0.45 -13.50
N ASP A 237 8.72 0.34 -14.82
CA ASP A 237 7.57 0.49 -15.71
C ASP A 237 6.98 -0.86 -16.17
N GLY A 238 7.35 -1.97 -15.52
CA GLY A 238 6.82 -3.30 -15.83
C GLY A 238 7.46 -3.98 -17.06
N PRO A 239 6.80 -4.99 -17.64
CA PRO A 239 5.49 -5.53 -17.24
C PRO A 239 5.53 -6.17 -15.84
N TYR A 240 4.46 -5.96 -15.07
CA TYR A 240 4.28 -6.52 -13.74
C TYR A 240 3.57 -7.86 -13.82
N TYR A 241 3.99 -8.81 -12.98
CA TYR A 241 3.40 -10.14 -12.90
C TYR A 241 3.03 -10.49 -11.46
N ASP A 242 2.01 -11.34 -11.28
CA ASP A 242 1.70 -11.97 -10.00
C ASP A 242 2.46 -13.29 -9.78
N ALA A 243 2.19 -13.98 -8.67
CA ALA A 243 2.83 -15.25 -8.33
C ALA A 243 2.52 -16.40 -9.33
N GLN A 244 1.49 -16.23 -10.17
CA GLN A 244 1.12 -17.18 -11.22
C GLN A 244 1.66 -16.78 -12.60
N ASN A 245 2.54 -15.76 -12.64
CA ASN A 245 3.09 -15.17 -13.85
C ASN A 245 2.01 -14.60 -14.80
N TYR A 246 0.87 -14.14 -14.26
CA TYR A 246 -0.11 -13.41 -15.05
C TYR A 246 0.34 -11.96 -15.24
N ASN A 247 0.35 -11.46 -16.48
CA ASN A 247 0.69 -10.08 -16.76
C ASN A 247 -0.44 -9.15 -16.27
N MET A 248 -0.13 -8.30 -15.31
CA MET A 248 -1.09 -7.43 -14.63
C MET A 248 -1.74 -6.40 -15.57
N ALA A 249 -1.09 -6.04 -16.68
CA ALA A 249 -1.68 -5.14 -17.69
C ALA A 249 -2.94 -5.72 -18.37
N ASN A 250 -3.16 -7.05 -18.27
CA ASN A 250 -4.33 -7.73 -18.82
C ASN A 250 -5.46 -7.92 -17.78
N VAL A 251 -5.36 -7.32 -16.59
CA VAL A 251 -6.39 -7.41 -15.54
C VAL A 251 -7.31 -6.20 -15.65
N ALA A 252 -8.58 -6.44 -15.99
CA ALA A 252 -9.61 -5.41 -16.13
C ALA A 252 -11.03 -5.96 -15.81
N GLY A 253 -12.01 -5.06 -15.80
CA GLY A 253 -13.42 -5.38 -15.58
C GLY A 253 -13.87 -5.35 -14.13
N ASN A 254 -15.01 -5.99 -13.84
CA ASN A 254 -15.65 -5.91 -12.52
C ASN A 254 -14.88 -6.67 -11.42
N ARG A 255 -15.35 -6.52 -10.16
CA ARG A 255 -14.74 -7.14 -8.96
C ARG A 255 -14.51 -8.65 -9.08
N SER A 256 -15.44 -9.39 -9.67
CA SER A 256 -15.29 -10.85 -9.86
C SER A 256 -14.24 -11.19 -10.91
N SER A 257 -14.12 -10.37 -11.95
CA SER A 257 -13.09 -10.53 -12.99
C SER A 257 -11.68 -10.26 -12.47
N ILE A 258 -11.50 -9.28 -11.59
CA ILE A 258 -10.18 -8.89 -11.08
C ILE A 258 -9.73 -9.71 -9.85
N ALA A 259 -10.65 -10.25 -9.05
CA ALA A 259 -10.35 -10.98 -7.82
C ALA A 259 -9.34 -12.14 -7.96
N PRO A 260 -9.25 -12.89 -9.08
CA PRO A 260 -8.27 -13.96 -9.21
C PRO A 260 -6.80 -13.49 -9.27
N TYR A 261 -6.51 -12.23 -9.59
CA TYR A 261 -5.17 -11.76 -9.97
C TYR A 261 -4.43 -10.98 -8.87
N GLY A 262 -3.10 -10.95 -8.94
CA GLY A 262 -2.26 -10.24 -7.96
C GLY A 262 -2.15 -11.00 -6.64
N VAL A 263 -1.01 -10.91 -5.95
CA VAL A 263 -0.81 -11.61 -4.68
C VAL A 263 -1.56 -10.86 -3.58
N LYS A 264 -2.61 -11.45 -2.99
CA LYS A 264 -3.41 -10.81 -1.92
C LYS A 264 -2.67 -10.96 -0.59
N LEU A 265 -2.15 -9.85 -0.07
CA LEU A 265 -1.35 -9.81 1.16
C LEU A 265 -2.20 -9.71 2.42
N MET A 266 -3.28 -8.92 2.36
CA MET A 266 -4.15 -8.65 3.50
C MET A 266 -5.53 -8.22 3.01
N GLY A 267 -6.58 -8.84 3.55
CA GLY A 267 -7.96 -8.37 3.43
C GLY A 267 -8.61 -8.26 4.81
N GLY A 268 -9.91 -8.01 4.88
CA GLY A 268 -10.61 -7.99 6.17
C GLY A 268 -10.45 -9.29 6.95
N PHE A 269 -10.08 -9.22 8.21
CA PHE A 269 -9.84 -10.38 9.08
C PHE A 269 -10.16 -10.06 10.54
N GLU A 270 -10.38 -11.09 11.34
CA GLU A 270 -10.49 -10.98 12.79
C GLU A 270 -9.88 -12.20 13.46
N PHE A 271 -8.91 -11.98 14.35
CA PHE A 271 -8.48 -13.03 15.27
C PHE A 271 -9.59 -13.21 16.28
N ALA A 272 -10.24 -14.38 16.26
CA ALA A 272 -11.47 -14.65 17.00
C ALA A 272 -11.28 -14.31 18.49
N GLY A 273 -12.14 -13.43 19.02
CA GLY A 273 -12.08 -12.97 20.41
C GLY A 273 -10.99 -11.92 20.72
N GLU A 274 -10.32 -11.37 19.70
CA GLU A 274 -9.30 -10.32 19.83
C GLU A 274 -9.66 -9.09 19.00
N TYR A 275 -8.81 -8.72 18.04
CA TYR A 275 -8.96 -7.57 17.17
C TYR A 275 -9.02 -8.04 15.71
N GLY A 276 -9.49 -7.15 14.84
CA GLY A 276 -9.57 -7.39 13.41
C GLY A 276 -9.51 -6.09 12.63
N TYR A 277 -9.29 -6.21 11.33
CA TYR A 277 -9.30 -5.12 10.36
C TYR A 277 -10.43 -5.33 9.36
N LEU A 278 -11.02 -4.22 8.92
CA LEU A 278 -11.92 -4.16 7.78
C LEU A 278 -11.36 -3.18 6.77
N SER A 279 -11.41 -3.56 5.50
CA SER A 279 -10.90 -2.76 4.39
C SER A 279 -9.50 -2.16 4.62
N PRO A 280 -8.48 -2.97 5.00
CA PRO A 280 -7.10 -2.47 5.04
C PRO A 280 -6.60 -2.19 3.62
N GLY A 281 -6.03 -1.00 3.39
CA GLY A 281 -5.49 -0.64 2.07
C GLY A 281 -4.98 0.79 1.96
N HIS A 282 -4.84 1.21 0.70
CA HIS A 282 -4.13 2.39 0.24
C HIS A 282 -2.79 2.52 0.96
N ASN A 283 -1.93 1.54 0.72
CA ASN A 283 -0.69 1.43 1.43
C ASN A 283 0.44 2.20 0.74
N SER A 284 1.40 2.59 1.56
CA SER A 284 2.77 2.82 1.13
C SER A 284 3.70 1.77 1.76
N ALA A 285 4.96 1.76 1.34
CA ALA A 285 5.95 0.86 1.90
C ALA A 285 7.33 1.53 1.97
N VAL A 286 8.11 1.16 2.98
CA VAL A 286 9.46 1.72 3.18
C VAL A 286 10.45 0.64 3.57
N HIS A 287 11.67 0.77 3.05
CA HIS A 287 12.81 -0.05 3.43
C HIS A 287 13.76 0.74 4.33
N ASN A 288 13.99 0.24 5.54
CA ASN A 288 14.97 0.81 6.44
C ASN A 288 16.34 0.17 6.16
N ALA A 289 17.20 0.86 5.41
CA ALA A 289 18.53 0.38 5.05
C ALA A 289 19.46 0.14 6.25
N ALA A 290 19.22 0.79 7.40
CA ALA A 290 20.04 0.59 8.60
C ALA A 290 19.73 -0.74 9.31
N THR A 291 18.49 -1.23 9.22
CA THR A 291 18.05 -2.47 9.87
C THR A 291 17.76 -3.61 8.88
N GLY A 292 17.66 -3.31 7.58
CA GLY A 292 17.23 -4.23 6.53
C GLY A 292 15.72 -4.53 6.53
N GLN A 293 14.96 -3.90 7.44
CA GLN A 293 13.53 -4.18 7.61
C GLN A 293 12.70 -3.47 6.54
N ASN A 294 11.58 -4.09 6.18
CA ASN A 294 10.60 -3.51 5.28
C ASN A 294 9.30 -3.31 6.05
N PHE A 295 8.62 -2.19 5.81
CA PHE A 295 7.38 -1.88 6.50
C PHE A 295 6.28 -1.56 5.50
N LEU A 296 5.09 -2.06 5.77
CA LEU A 296 3.84 -1.73 5.10
C LEU A 296 3.07 -0.75 5.97
N ILE A 297 2.77 0.43 5.43
CA ILE A 297 2.02 1.48 6.14
C ILE A 297 0.71 1.68 5.39
N PHE A 298 -0.42 1.57 6.09
CA PHE A 298 -1.74 1.61 5.46
C PHE A 298 -2.78 2.17 6.44
N HIS A 299 -3.94 2.57 5.92
CA HIS A 299 -5.10 2.82 6.77
C HIS A 299 -5.99 1.58 6.80
N THR A 300 -6.74 1.42 7.89
CA THR A 300 -7.76 0.37 7.99
C THR A 300 -8.91 0.85 8.84
N ARG A 301 -10.10 0.30 8.58
CA ARG A 301 -11.25 0.32 9.48
C ARG A 301 -11.21 -0.89 10.41
N PHE A 302 -12.15 -0.97 11.34
CA PHE A 302 -12.21 -2.05 12.33
C PHE A 302 -13.63 -2.62 12.45
N PRO A 303 -13.77 -3.92 12.75
CA PRO A 303 -15.06 -4.51 13.10
C PRO A 303 -15.76 -3.69 14.19
N ASN A 304 -17.07 -3.47 14.02
CA ASN A 304 -17.93 -2.79 14.99
C ASN A 304 -17.59 -1.30 15.28
N THR A 305 -16.82 -0.61 14.43
CA THR A 305 -16.52 0.83 14.59
C THR A 305 -17.01 1.70 13.44
N GLY A 306 -17.81 1.16 12.51
CA GLY A 306 -18.25 1.86 11.30
C GLY A 306 -17.07 2.31 10.45
N GLU A 307 -17.11 3.55 9.96
CA GLU A 307 -16.10 4.14 9.07
C GLU A 307 -14.87 4.72 9.80
N TYR A 308 -14.79 4.55 11.13
CA TYR A 308 -13.59 4.96 11.85
C TYR A 308 -12.36 4.22 11.30
N HIS A 309 -11.34 4.99 10.93
CA HIS A 309 -10.09 4.46 10.40
C HIS A 309 -8.87 4.95 11.19
N SER A 310 -7.80 4.18 11.13
CA SER A 310 -6.53 4.53 11.73
C SER A 310 -5.36 3.95 10.94
N VAL A 311 -4.21 4.60 11.03
CA VAL A 311 -2.95 4.13 10.45
C VAL A 311 -2.49 2.85 11.16
N ARG A 312 -2.00 1.89 10.39
CA ARG A 312 -1.31 0.69 10.86
C ARG A 312 0.01 0.54 10.14
N VAL A 313 0.98 -0.03 10.86
CA VAL A 313 2.29 -0.39 10.34
C VAL A 313 2.50 -1.86 10.63
N HIS A 314 2.85 -2.63 9.61
CA HIS A 314 3.20 -4.04 9.73
C HIS A 314 4.59 -4.24 9.11
N GLU A 315 5.43 -5.06 9.74
CA GLU A 315 6.68 -5.48 9.12
C GLU A 315 6.38 -6.42 7.95
N MET A 316 7.20 -6.36 6.91
CA MET A 316 7.19 -7.27 5.78
C MET A 316 8.50 -8.04 5.71
N PHE A 317 8.40 -9.32 5.39
CA PHE A 317 9.53 -10.20 5.16
C PHE A 317 9.50 -10.71 3.73
N ILE A 318 10.65 -11.02 3.13
CA ILE A 318 10.69 -11.67 1.82
C ILE A 318 10.74 -13.19 2.03
N ASN A 319 9.80 -13.95 1.45
CA ASN A 319 9.82 -15.41 1.52
C ASN A 319 10.87 -16.03 0.56
N SER A 320 11.00 -17.36 0.55
CA SER A 320 11.96 -18.06 -0.31
C SER A 320 11.72 -17.89 -1.82
N GLU A 321 10.51 -17.47 -2.22
CA GLU A 321 10.12 -17.24 -3.61
C GLU A 321 10.32 -15.77 -4.05
N GLY A 322 10.85 -14.93 -3.16
CA GLY A 322 11.08 -13.51 -3.42
C GLY A 322 9.79 -12.67 -3.38
N TRP A 323 8.78 -13.08 -2.61
CA TRP A 323 7.55 -12.31 -2.40
C TRP A 323 7.48 -11.74 -0.98
N PRO A 324 6.98 -10.50 -0.80
CA PRO A 324 6.72 -9.98 0.53
C PRO A 324 5.58 -10.76 1.19
N VAL A 325 5.77 -11.13 2.45
CA VAL A 325 4.75 -11.65 3.37
C VAL A 325 4.61 -10.65 4.52
N VAL A 326 3.38 -10.39 4.95
CA VAL A 326 3.08 -9.33 5.94
C VAL A 326 2.95 -9.95 7.32
N ALA A 327 3.62 -9.37 8.32
CA ALA A 327 3.49 -9.71 9.73
C ALA A 327 2.00 -9.73 10.16
N PRO A 328 1.52 -10.75 10.90
CA PRO A 328 0.11 -10.78 11.33
C PRO A 328 -0.25 -9.72 12.38
N GLN A 329 0.70 -9.33 13.23
CA GLN A 329 0.56 -8.30 14.24
C GLN A 329 1.14 -6.98 13.74
N ARG A 330 0.65 -5.86 14.28
CA ARG A 330 1.24 -4.54 14.03
C ARG A 330 2.67 -4.48 14.54
N TYR A 331 3.50 -3.67 13.89
CA TYR A 331 4.90 -3.50 14.25
C TYR A 331 5.06 -2.98 15.69
N VAL A 332 5.94 -3.65 16.42
CA VAL A 332 6.51 -3.24 17.70
C VAL A 332 7.98 -3.57 17.63
N ALA A 333 8.84 -2.59 17.90
CA ALA A 333 10.28 -2.79 17.90
C ALA A 333 10.67 -3.84 18.95
N LEU A 334 11.50 -4.81 18.53
CA LEU A 334 12.01 -5.85 19.42
C LEU A 334 13.41 -5.51 19.91
N ASN A 335 13.72 -5.95 21.13
CA ASN A 335 15.07 -5.91 21.66
C ASN A 335 15.82 -7.18 21.23
N GLY A 336 16.62 -7.08 20.17
CA GLY A 336 17.45 -8.19 19.67
C GLY A 336 17.00 -8.74 18.32
N GLU A 337 17.57 -9.88 17.93
CA GLU A 337 17.25 -10.53 16.67
C GLU A 337 15.85 -11.13 16.68
N ASN A 338 15.08 -10.90 15.62
CA ASN A 338 13.79 -11.54 15.42
C ASN A 338 14.01 -12.96 14.85
N LYS A 339 14.38 -13.91 15.71
CA LYS A 339 14.59 -15.33 15.35
C LYS A 339 13.71 -16.24 16.17
N VAL A 340 13.04 -17.17 15.50
CA VAL A 340 12.22 -18.22 16.11
C VAL A 340 12.87 -19.56 15.87
N ASP A 341 12.81 -20.45 16.85
CA ASP A 341 13.25 -21.84 16.70
C ASP A 341 12.08 -22.82 16.58
N PHE A 342 12.41 -24.09 16.35
CA PHE A 342 11.40 -25.14 16.17
C PHE A 342 10.50 -25.32 17.40
N ASN A 343 11.07 -25.22 18.61
CA ASN A 343 10.33 -25.42 19.86
C ASN A 343 9.44 -24.23 20.16
N ASP A 344 9.87 -23.00 19.83
CA ASP A 344 9.04 -21.80 19.94
C ASP A 344 7.74 -21.98 19.12
N LEU A 345 7.84 -22.60 17.95
CA LEU A 345 6.72 -22.76 17.04
C LEU A 345 5.72 -23.85 17.45
N LEU A 346 6.05 -24.74 18.38
CA LEU A 346 5.12 -25.77 18.85
C LEU A 346 3.99 -25.14 19.67
N GLY A 347 2.74 -25.39 19.28
CA GLY A 347 1.62 -24.80 20.01
C GLY A 347 0.36 -24.63 19.19
N SER A 348 -0.66 -24.11 19.87
CA SER A 348 -1.94 -23.78 19.25
C SER A 348 -1.88 -22.37 18.66
N TYR A 349 -2.46 -22.19 17.48
CA TYR A 349 -2.47 -20.94 16.73
C TYR A 349 -3.88 -20.57 16.33
N LYS A 350 -4.16 -19.27 16.33
CA LYS A 350 -5.20 -18.67 15.50
C LYS A 350 -4.68 -18.56 14.08
N PHE A 351 -5.37 -19.21 13.16
CA PHE A 351 -5.00 -19.30 11.75
C PHE A 351 -5.98 -18.51 10.87
N ILE A 352 -5.46 -17.62 10.04
CA ILE A 352 -6.23 -16.88 9.04
C ILE A 352 -5.80 -17.33 7.65
N ASN A 353 -6.78 -17.62 6.80
CA ASN A 353 -6.60 -17.72 5.36
C ASN A 353 -7.27 -16.51 4.71
N HIS A 354 -6.49 -15.63 4.07
CA HIS A 354 -7.02 -14.44 3.41
C HIS A 354 -7.71 -14.74 2.08
N GLU A 355 -7.57 -15.96 1.56
CA GLU A 355 -8.07 -16.40 0.25
C GLU A 355 -7.67 -15.42 -0.87
N LYS A 356 -8.43 -15.37 -1.96
CA LYS A 356 -8.19 -14.50 -3.13
C LYS A 356 -9.36 -13.58 -3.46
N ASP A 357 -10.48 -13.74 -2.78
CA ASP A 357 -11.69 -12.95 -2.97
C ASP A 357 -11.48 -11.46 -2.60
N ILE A 358 -12.45 -10.62 -2.94
CA ILE A 358 -12.56 -9.24 -2.46
C ILE A 358 -13.63 -9.25 -1.35
N ASN A 359 -13.23 -9.64 -0.15
CA ASN A 359 -14.14 -9.94 0.97
C ASN A 359 -14.65 -8.67 1.67
N SER A 360 -15.97 -8.45 1.67
CA SER A 360 -16.64 -7.34 2.38
C SER A 360 -16.85 -7.60 3.86
N THR A 361 -16.61 -8.81 4.34
CA THR A 361 -16.68 -9.20 5.74
C THR A 361 -15.34 -9.73 6.21
N ALA A 362 -15.03 -9.52 7.49
CA ALA A 362 -13.80 -10.03 8.09
C ALA A 362 -13.78 -11.57 8.10
N LYS A 363 -12.70 -12.17 7.59
CA LYS A 363 -12.46 -13.61 7.75
C LYS A 363 -12.05 -13.91 9.19
N GLN A 364 -12.75 -14.85 9.82
CA GLN A 364 -12.51 -15.23 11.20
C GLN A 364 -11.39 -16.28 11.28
N SER A 365 -10.54 -16.17 12.31
CA SER A 365 -9.51 -17.19 12.53
C SER A 365 -10.10 -18.51 13.00
N ILE A 366 -9.51 -19.61 12.55
CA ILE A 366 -9.75 -20.97 13.06
C ILE A 366 -8.59 -21.39 13.97
N ASN A 367 -8.74 -22.50 14.70
CA ASN A 367 -7.70 -23.00 15.59
C ASN A 367 -6.95 -24.17 14.97
N ILE A 368 -5.63 -24.06 14.95
CA ILE A 368 -4.73 -25.14 14.52
C ILE A 368 -3.68 -25.42 15.59
N GLN A 369 -2.96 -26.52 15.44
CA GLN A 369 -1.85 -26.91 16.27
C GLN A 369 -0.67 -27.29 15.37
N LEU A 370 0.51 -26.72 15.64
CA LEU A 370 1.78 -27.20 15.09
C LEU A 370 2.37 -28.23 16.06
N ASN A 371 2.49 -29.48 15.60
CA ASN A 371 2.94 -30.61 16.41
C ASN A 371 4.44 -30.88 16.24
N SER A 372 5.04 -31.54 17.24
CA SER A 372 6.47 -31.89 17.26
C SER A 372 6.88 -32.94 16.22
N ASP A 373 5.93 -33.65 15.62
CA ASP A 373 6.13 -34.59 14.52
C ASP A 373 5.95 -33.95 13.14
N ASN A 374 6.00 -32.61 13.07
CA ASN A 374 5.78 -31.80 11.87
C ASN A 374 4.38 -31.87 11.28
N SER A 375 3.39 -32.46 11.98
CA SER A 375 1.99 -32.41 11.55
C SER A 375 1.29 -31.12 11.97
N ILE A 376 0.27 -30.72 11.19
CA ILE A 376 -0.72 -29.72 11.55
C ILE A 376 -2.01 -30.46 11.88
N SER A 377 -2.64 -30.13 13.00
CA SER A 377 -3.96 -30.65 13.42
C SER A 377 -4.89 -29.53 13.91
N GLY A 378 -6.14 -29.86 14.22
CA GLY A 378 -7.17 -28.90 14.64
C GLY A 378 -8.26 -28.78 13.58
N ASP A 379 -8.70 -27.55 13.30
CA ASP A 379 -9.76 -27.28 12.31
C ASP A 379 -9.31 -27.58 10.87
N ILE A 380 -7.99 -27.60 10.62
CA ILE A 380 -7.37 -28.07 9.38
C ILE A 380 -6.25 -29.06 9.69
N SER A 381 -5.82 -29.80 8.68
CA SER A 381 -4.72 -30.76 8.76
C SER A 381 -3.67 -30.53 7.68
N GLY A 382 -2.45 -30.99 7.94
CA GLY A 382 -1.34 -30.77 7.04
C GLY A 382 0.01 -31.09 7.68
N THR A 383 1.07 -30.47 7.15
CA THR A 383 2.44 -30.60 7.66
C THR A 383 3.16 -29.25 7.60
N TRP A 384 4.20 -29.08 8.42
CA TRP A 384 4.95 -27.84 8.51
C TRP A 384 6.44 -28.08 8.76
N TRP A 385 7.29 -27.17 8.28
CA TRP A 385 8.74 -27.20 8.50
C TRP A 385 9.29 -25.80 8.72
N LEU A 386 10.13 -25.67 9.74
CA LEU A 386 11.03 -24.52 9.90
C LEU A 386 12.34 -24.82 9.17
N GLN A 387 12.75 -23.90 8.32
CA GLN A 387 13.99 -23.90 7.55
C GLN A 387 14.92 -22.81 8.11
N SER A 388 16.11 -22.63 7.52
CA SER A 388 17.05 -21.59 7.92
C SER A 388 16.44 -20.18 7.80
N ASP A 389 17.00 -19.21 8.53
CA ASP A 389 16.63 -17.79 8.46
C ASP A 389 15.11 -17.54 8.64
N ASN A 390 14.53 -18.28 9.59
CA ASN A 390 13.10 -18.31 9.91
C ASN A 390 12.16 -18.62 8.73
N LYS A 391 12.65 -19.18 7.62
CA LYS A 391 11.75 -19.59 6.53
C LYS A 391 10.85 -20.71 7.01
N ILE A 392 9.56 -20.62 6.73
CA ILE A 392 8.59 -21.65 7.10
C ILE A 392 7.86 -22.14 5.86
N GLN A 393 7.68 -23.45 5.77
CA GLN A 393 6.85 -24.08 4.75
C GLN A 393 5.68 -24.79 5.42
N LEU A 394 4.48 -24.57 4.89
CA LEU A 394 3.25 -25.24 5.31
C LEU A 394 2.67 -25.98 4.11
N ASN A 395 2.29 -27.24 4.29
CA ASN A 395 1.52 -28.00 3.32
C ASN A 395 0.16 -28.32 3.97
N ILE A 396 -0.86 -27.56 3.60
CA ILE A 396 -2.20 -27.68 4.19
C ILE A 396 -3.07 -28.52 3.25
N ASN A 397 -3.71 -29.56 3.79
CA ASN A 397 -4.57 -30.44 3.02
C ASN A 397 -5.69 -29.64 2.34
N ASN A 398 -5.88 -29.88 1.03
CA ASN A 398 -6.82 -29.18 0.14
C ASN A 398 -6.52 -27.70 -0.18
N LEU A 399 -5.53 -27.06 0.47
CA LEU A 399 -5.10 -25.69 0.16
C LEU A 399 -3.72 -25.64 -0.53
N GLY A 400 -2.90 -26.67 -0.37
CA GLY A 400 -1.59 -26.80 -1.01
C GLY A 400 -0.45 -26.22 -0.17
N SER A 401 0.63 -25.86 -0.85
CA SER A 401 1.89 -25.42 -0.24
C SER A 401 1.95 -23.89 -0.08
N PHE A 402 2.52 -23.46 1.04
CA PHE A 402 2.75 -22.06 1.38
C PHE A 402 4.20 -21.89 1.84
N ASN A 403 4.88 -20.87 1.33
CA ASN A 403 6.24 -20.49 1.73
C ASN A 403 6.21 -19.12 2.38
N GLY A 404 6.87 -18.98 3.52
CA GLY A 404 6.74 -17.81 4.37
C GLY A 404 7.91 -17.56 5.28
N VAL A 405 7.64 -16.73 6.29
CA VAL A 405 8.57 -16.40 7.35
C VAL A 405 7.86 -16.50 8.69
N ALA A 406 8.53 -17.13 9.65
CA ALA A 406 8.11 -17.15 11.04
C ALA A 406 8.85 -16.03 11.81
N SER A 407 8.21 -15.46 12.83
CA SER A 407 8.76 -14.31 13.56
C SER A 407 8.12 -14.15 14.93
N TRP A 408 8.87 -13.58 15.87
CA TRP A 408 8.31 -13.06 17.12
C TRP A 408 7.60 -11.75 16.87
N GLN A 409 6.40 -11.61 17.45
CA GLN A 409 5.61 -10.37 17.34
C GLN A 409 4.86 -10.09 18.64
N TRP A 410 4.59 -8.81 18.90
CA TRP A 410 3.83 -8.40 20.07
C TRP A 410 2.33 -8.52 19.80
N ASN A 411 1.66 -9.48 20.45
CA ASN A 411 0.21 -9.54 20.47
C ASN A 411 -0.33 -8.55 21.52
N SER A 412 -1.02 -7.51 21.03
CA SER A 412 -1.58 -6.44 21.87
C SER A 412 -2.84 -6.87 22.65
N ALA A 413 -3.54 -7.92 22.22
CA ALA A 413 -4.69 -8.44 22.95
C ALA A 413 -4.27 -9.26 24.18
N THR A 414 -3.16 -9.99 24.09
CA THR A 414 -2.63 -10.80 25.21
C THR A 414 -1.50 -10.13 25.98
N ASN A 415 -0.98 -8.99 25.49
CA ASN A 415 0.18 -8.27 26.03
C ASN A 415 1.42 -9.15 26.18
N LYS A 416 1.72 -9.93 25.13
CA LYS A 416 2.85 -10.86 25.11
C LYS A 416 3.55 -10.86 23.77
N LEU A 417 4.84 -11.16 23.80
CA LEU A 417 5.56 -11.58 22.61
C LEU A 417 5.15 -13.02 22.29
N VAL A 418 4.69 -13.26 21.07
CA VAL A 418 4.23 -14.57 20.59
C VAL A 418 4.90 -14.94 19.28
N PRO A 419 5.17 -16.23 19.04
CA PRO A 419 5.55 -16.72 17.73
C PRO A 419 4.39 -16.55 16.74
N THR A 420 4.73 -16.14 15.53
CA THR A 420 3.81 -15.98 14.42
C THR A 420 4.42 -16.56 13.16
N PHE A 421 3.58 -16.79 12.15
CA PHE A 421 4.04 -17.02 10.80
C PHE A 421 3.15 -16.32 9.78
N SER A 422 3.74 -15.95 8.65
CA SER A 422 3.06 -15.41 7.48
C SER A 422 3.61 -16.06 6.23
N ALA A 423 2.75 -16.63 5.39
CA ALA A 423 3.15 -17.40 4.23
C ALA A 423 2.23 -17.18 3.03
N LEU A 424 2.77 -17.39 1.83
CA LEU A 424 2.07 -17.27 0.56
C LEU A 424 2.10 -18.58 -0.22
N SER A 425 1.00 -18.92 -0.87
CA SER A 425 0.97 -19.99 -1.86
C SER A 425 1.42 -19.48 -3.24
N ALA A 426 1.74 -20.41 -4.15
CA ALA A 426 2.01 -20.10 -5.55
C ALA A 426 0.79 -19.46 -6.28
N ALA A 427 -0.42 -19.63 -5.73
CA ALA A 427 -1.61 -18.95 -6.22
C ALA A 427 -1.70 -17.50 -5.74
N GLY A 428 -0.82 -17.04 -4.85
CA GLY A 428 -0.87 -15.69 -4.28
C GLY A 428 -1.92 -15.51 -3.17
N ILE A 429 -2.18 -16.58 -2.40
CA ILE A 429 -3.05 -16.55 -1.21
C ILE A 429 -2.16 -16.42 0.03
N ALA A 430 -2.46 -15.45 0.90
CA ALA A 430 -1.79 -15.30 2.19
C ALA A 430 -2.47 -16.09 3.30
N VAL A 431 -1.65 -16.71 4.14
CA VAL A 431 -2.07 -17.35 5.39
C VAL A 431 -1.23 -16.86 6.55
N TRP A 432 -1.86 -16.65 7.70
CA TRP A 432 -1.22 -16.21 8.93
C TRP A 432 -1.49 -17.17 10.07
N GLY A 433 -0.53 -17.25 10.99
CA GLY A 433 -0.69 -17.87 12.30
C GLY A 433 -0.20 -16.95 13.39
N SER A 434 -0.98 -16.81 14.46
CA SER A 434 -0.55 -16.18 15.71
C SER A 434 -0.77 -17.16 16.86
N GLN A 435 0.28 -17.47 17.63
CA GLN A 435 0.18 -18.40 18.75
C GLN A 435 -0.77 -17.85 19.84
N ASN A 436 -1.54 -18.74 20.46
CA ASN A 436 -2.54 -18.43 21.50
C ASN A 436 -1.93 -17.96 22.83
#